data_AF-A0A558APW9-F1
#
_entry.id   AF-A0A558APW9-F1
#
_cell.length_a   1.000
_cell.length_b   1.000
_cell.length_c   1.000
_cell.angle_alpha   90.00
_cell.angle_beta   90.00
_cell.angle_gamma   90.00
#
_symmetry.space_group_name_H-M   'P 1'
#
loop_
_entity.id
_entity.type
_entity.pdbx_description
1 polymer ?
#
loop_
_entity_poly.entity_id
_entity_poly.type
_entity_poly.pdbx_seq_one_letter_code
_entity_poly.pdbx_strand_id
1 'polypeptide(L)'
;MSFTVVPDELRAHASHLDGLVDRLDTAVAAANQVAMDDKAYGVLCAFLPPIVRAVTQNDATDALKAAVDGMKTTADNVRTAAGSYDEQDQTNAAPFEAQLREDDTTASTPARNPHLRFGVVAREAEA
;
A
#
# COMPACT_ATOMS: atom_id res chain seq x y z
N MET A 1 -16.24 -19.82 -10.75
CA MET A 1 -14.86 -19.32 -10.75
C MET A 1 -14.80 -18.21 -9.72
N SER A 2 -14.06 -18.38 -8.62
CA SER A 2 -13.92 -17.38 -7.55
C SER A 2 -12.61 -16.63 -7.72
N PHE A 3 -12.59 -15.36 -7.30
CA PHE A 3 -11.37 -14.56 -7.16
C PHE A 3 -10.97 -14.52 -5.69
N THR A 4 -9.68 -14.71 -5.43
CA THR A 4 -9.06 -14.50 -4.11
C THR A 4 -8.28 -13.19 -4.18
N VAL A 5 -8.48 -12.32 -3.20
CA VAL A 5 -7.70 -11.08 -3.06
C VAL A 5 -6.79 -11.23 -1.85
N VAL A 6 -5.49 -11.02 -2.06
CA VAL A 6 -4.48 -11.00 -1.00
C VAL A 6 -4.02 -9.55 -0.85
N PRO A 7 -4.33 -8.87 0.27
CA PRO A 7 -4.00 -7.45 0.47
C PRO A 7 -2.51 -7.13 0.29
N ASP A 8 -1.63 -8.05 0.67
CA ASP A 8 -0.18 -7.88 0.48
C ASP A 8 0.25 -7.93 -0.99
N GLU A 9 -0.41 -8.72 -1.83
CA GLU A 9 -0.16 -8.70 -3.28
C GLU A 9 -0.62 -7.39 -3.91
N LEU A 10 -1.72 -6.80 -3.42
CA LEU A 10 -2.16 -5.47 -3.84
C LEU A 10 -1.12 -4.40 -3.46
N ARG A 11 -0.55 -4.46 -2.25
CA ARG A 11 0.53 -3.55 -1.83
C ARG A 11 1.77 -3.71 -2.69
N ALA A 12 2.18 -4.95 -2.97
CA ALA A 12 3.30 -5.23 -3.86
C ALA A 12 3.05 -4.68 -5.27
N HIS A 13 1.81 -4.81 -5.79
CA HIS A 13 1.44 -4.23 -7.07
C HIS A 13 1.52 -2.70 -7.05
N ALA A 14 1.00 -2.04 -6.00
CA ALA A 14 1.13 -0.60 -5.84
C ALA A 14 2.61 -0.14 -5.82
N SER A 15 3.50 -0.90 -5.18
CA SER A 15 4.95 -0.63 -5.24
C SER A 15 5.55 -0.78 -6.64
N HIS A 16 5.05 -1.71 -7.45
CA HIS A 16 5.46 -1.79 -8.85
C HIS A 16 4.97 -0.57 -9.66
N LEU A 17 3.80 -0.04 -9.35
CA LEU A 17 3.30 1.20 -9.96
C LEU A 17 4.17 2.40 -9.59
N ASP A 18 4.69 2.49 -8.36
CA ASP A 18 5.68 3.51 -7.99
C ASP A 18 6.94 3.41 -8.87
N GLY A 19 7.42 2.19 -9.13
CA GLY A 19 8.54 1.99 -10.06
C GLY A 19 8.25 2.43 -11.50
N LEU A 20 6.99 2.43 -11.93
CA LEU A 20 6.59 3.01 -13.22
C LEU A 20 6.52 4.54 -13.16
N VAL A 21 6.07 5.11 -12.04
CA VAL A 21 6.11 6.55 -11.79
C VAL A 21 7.54 7.07 -11.93
N ASP A 22 8.53 6.43 -11.31
CA ASP A 22 9.94 6.84 -11.39
C ASP A 22 10.47 6.85 -12.85
N ARG A 23 10.05 5.88 -13.65
CA ARG A 23 10.41 5.80 -15.08
C ARG A 23 9.74 6.90 -15.90
N LEU A 24 8.48 7.22 -15.60
CA LEU A 24 7.77 8.31 -16.24
C LEU A 24 8.37 9.67 -15.86
N ASP A 25 8.74 9.87 -14.59
CA ASP A 25 9.45 11.08 -14.15
C ASP A 25 10.81 11.23 -14.83
N THR A 26 11.52 10.12 -15.03
CA THR A 26 12.75 10.09 -15.85
C THR A 26 12.47 10.53 -17.30
N ALA A 27 11.36 10.07 -17.90
CA ALA A 27 10.96 10.47 -19.24
C ALA A 27 10.57 11.96 -19.31
N VAL A 28 9.88 12.50 -18.30
CA VAL A 28 9.58 13.93 -18.18
C VAL A 28 10.87 14.75 -18.09
N ALA A 29 11.83 14.32 -17.28
CA ALA A 29 13.12 14.98 -17.16
C ALA A 29 13.88 14.99 -18.49
N ALA A 30 13.89 13.86 -19.22
CA ALA A 30 14.49 13.77 -20.55
C ALA A 30 13.78 14.67 -21.57
N ALA A 31 12.45 14.71 -21.58
CA ALA A 31 11.67 15.58 -22.46
C ALA A 31 12.01 17.06 -22.22
N ASN A 32 12.17 17.47 -20.96
CA ASN A 32 12.60 18.81 -20.59
C ASN A 32 14.05 19.12 -21.01
N GLN A 33 14.93 18.13 -21.12
CA GLN A 33 16.29 18.32 -21.66
C GLN A 33 16.29 18.44 -23.19
N VAL A 34 15.43 17.69 -23.88
CA VAL A 34 15.27 17.74 -25.35
C VAL A 34 14.59 19.02 -25.83
N ALA A 35 14.01 19.80 -24.91
CA ALA A 35 13.81 21.23 -25.12
C ALA A 35 15.15 21.97 -25.21
N MET A 36 15.91 21.65 -26.27
CA MET A 36 17.24 22.15 -26.52
C MET A 36 17.22 23.66 -26.66
N ASP A 37 18.29 24.29 -26.19
CA ASP A 37 18.57 25.70 -26.46
C ASP A 37 18.56 25.94 -27.99
N ASP A 38 17.97 27.05 -28.44
CA ASP A 38 17.91 27.44 -29.85
C ASP A 38 19.30 27.41 -30.53
N LYS A 39 20.39 27.51 -29.75
CA LYS A 39 21.77 27.40 -30.24
C LYS A 39 22.21 25.99 -30.67
N ALA A 40 21.56 24.93 -30.18
CA ALA A 40 21.93 23.54 -30.50
C ALA A 40 21.65 23.14 -31.96
N TYR A 41 20.68 23.81 -32.61
CA TYR A 41 20.35 23.59 -34.01
C TYR A 41 21.38 24.22 -34.97
N GLY A 42 22.25 25.08 -34.47
CA GLY A 42 23.21 25.82 -35.28
C GLY A 42 22.56 26.90 -36.16
N VAL A 43 23.40 27.73 -36.76
CA VAL A 43 22.95 28.92 -37.53
C VAL A 43 22.09 28.54 -38.74
N LEU A 44 22.40 27.41 -39.39
CA LEU A 44 21.69 26.97 -40.60
C LEU A 44 20.25 26.51 -40.33
N CYS A 45 19.98 26.01 -39.13
CA CYS A 45 18.67 25.44 -38.77
C CYS A 45 17.93 26.23 -37.69
N ALA A 46 18.31 27.49 -37.45
CA ALA A 46 17.75 28.35 -36.40
C ALA A 46 16.22 28.65 -36.55
N PHE A 47 15.62 28.31 -37.69
CA PHE A 47 14.18 28.46 -37.92
C PHE A 47 13.34 27.26 -37.44
N LEU A 48 13.97 26.12 -37.16
CA LEU A 48 13.29 24.88 -36.76
C LEU A 48 12.77 24.87 -35.31
N PRO A 49 13.43 25.44 -34.30
CA PRO A 49 12.98 25.34 -32.90
C PRO A 49 11.53 25.80 -32.67
N PRO A 50 11.06 26.94 -33.24
CA PRO A 50 9.65 27.34 -33.09
C PRO A 50 8.67 26.34 -33.69
N ILE A 51 9.00 25.72 -34.82
CA ILE A 51 8.15 24.72 -35.50
C ILE A 51 8.10 23.43 -34.68
N VAL A 52 9.25 22.96 -34.19
CA VAL A 52 9.32 21.76 -33.34
C VAL A 52 8.54 21.97 -32.04
N ARG A 53 8.76 23.11 -31.36
CA ARG A 53 8.05 23.44 -30.11
C ARG A 53 6.54 23.48 -30.28
N ALA A 54 6.05 24.05 -31.37
CA ALA A 54 4.62 24.18 -31.66
C ALA A 54 3.92 22.83 -31.88
N VAL A 55 4.66 21.79 -32.28
CA VAL A 55 4.08 20.48 -32.65
C VAL A 55 4.35 19.42 -31.58
N THR A 56 5.39 19.54 -30.76
CA THR A 56 5.85 18.41 -29.91
C THR A 56 6.07 18.70 -28.44
N GLN A 57 6.39 19.92 -28.00
CA GLN A 57 6.95 20.07 -26.65
C GLN A 57 5.92 20.21 -25.52
N ASN A 58 4.90 21.03 -25.71
CA ASN A 58 3.93 21.27 -24.63
C ASN A 58 3.03 20.05 -24.44
N ASP A 59 2.38 19.59 -25.52
CA ASP A 59 1.41 18.50 -25.46
C ASP A 59 2.05 17.17 -25.00
N ALA A 60 3.28 16.87 -25.42
CA ALA A 60 3.95 15.64 -25.02
C ALA A 60 4.40 15.66 -23.54
N THR A 61 4.95 16.78 -23.08
CA THR A 61 5.39 16.91 -21.68
C THR A 61 4.20 16.89 -20.73
N ASP A 62 3.10 17.55 -21.11
CA ASP A 62 1.87 17.57 -20.32
C ASP A 62 1.18 16.20 -20.30
N ALA A 63 1.19 15.46 -21.42
CA ALA A 63 0.72 14.08 -21.45
C ALA A 63 1.53 13.16 -20.54
N LEU A 64 2.87 13.31 -20.50
CA LEU A 64 3.73 12.53 -19.59
C LEU A 64 3.44 12.86 -18.12
N LYS A 65 3.27 14.14 -17.78
CA LYS A 65 2.88 14.55 -16.41
C LYS A 65 1.52 13.99 -16.01
N ALA A 66 0.53 14.05 -16.91
CA ALA A 66 -0.78 13.47 -16.67
C ALA A 66 -0.69 11.94 -16.44
N ALA A 67 0.20 11.25 -17.16
CA ALA A 67 0.46 9.83 -16.94
C ALA A 67 1.09 9.57 -15.57
N VAL A 68 2.04 10.39 -15.12
CA VAL A 68 2.62 10.32 -13.76
C VAL A 68 1.51 10.44 -12.71
N ASP A 69 0.66 11.46 -12.81
CA ASP A 69 -0.40 11.72 -11.84
C ASP A 69 -1.44 10.59 -11.84
N GLY A 70 -1.80 10.08 -13.02
CA GLY A 70 -2.69 8.93 -13.16
C GLY A 70 -2.12 7.67 -12.52
N MET A 71 -0.83 7.40 -12.68
CA MET A 71 -0.17 6.23 -12.07
C MET A 71 -0.07 6.37 -10.54
N LYS A 72 0.26 7.55 -10.02
CA LYS A 72 0.23 7.82 -8.57
C LYS A 72 -1.15 7.59 -7.98
N THR A 73 -2.18 8.17 -8.60
CA THR A 73 -3.58 7.98 -8.21
C THR A 73 -3.97 6.50 -8.24
N THR A 74 -3.54 5.76 -9.27
CA THR A 74 -3.82 4.33 -9.38
C THR A 74 -3.16 3.54 -8.24
N ALA A 75 -1.88 3.83 -7.94
CA ALA A 75 -1.17 3.18 -6.84
C ALA A 75 -1.85 3.43 -5.49
N ASP A 76 -2.27 4.67 -5.22
CA ASP A 76 -2.98 5.04 -3.99
C ASP A 76 -4.34 4.36 -3.87
N ASN A 77 -5.09 4.28 -4.98
CA ASN A 77 -6.37 3.56 -5.01
C ASN A 77 -6.18 2.06 -4.72
N VAL A 78 -5.11 1.44 -5.23
CA VAL A 78 -4.79 0.03 -4.95
C VAL A 78 -4.41 -0.17 -3.48
N ARG A 79 -3.62 0.73 -2.89
CA ARG A 79 -3.32 0.70 -1.45
C ARG A 79 -4.57 0.86 -0.59
N THR A 80 -5.45 1.77 -0.99
CA THR A 80 -6.75 1.99 -0.34
C THR A 80 -7.59 0.73 -0.38
N ALA A 81 -7.69 0.08 -1.54
CA ALA A 81 -8.39 -1.19 -1.68
C ALA A 81 -7.82 -2.27 -0.76
N ALA A 82 -6.49 -2.41 -0.68
CA ALA A 82 -5.84 -3.34 0.23
C ALA A 82 -6.20 -3.07 1.70
N GLY A 83 -6.19 -1.79 2.11
CA GLY A 83 -6.62 -1.38 3.45
C GLY A 83 -8.08 -1.73 3.74
N SER A 84 -8.98 -1.48 2.78
CA SER A 84 -10.40 -1.82 2.93
C SER A 84 -10.64 -3.32 3.08
N TYR A 85 -9.84 -4.18 2.44
CA TYR A 85 -9.93 -5.63 2.65
C TYR A 85 -9.50 -6.04 4.06
N ASP A 86 -8.38 -5.52 4.57
CA ASP A 86 -7.92 -5.81 5.93
C ASP A 86 -8.92 -5.30 6.98
N GLU A 87 -9.46 -4.10 6.80
CA GLU A 87 -10.47 -3.53 7.71
C GLU A 87 -11.74 -4.39 7.75
N GLN A 88 -12.20 -4.86 6.59
CA GLN A 88 -13.36 -5.76 6.51
C GLN A 88 -13.07 -7.11 7.15
N ASP A 89 -11.89 -7.68 6.90
CA ASP A 89 -11.49 -8.96 7.50
C ASP A 89 -11.43 -8.87 9.03
N GLN A 90 -10.77 -7.83 9.57
CA GLN A 90 -10.71 -7.58 11.01
C GLN A 90 -12.08 -7.34 11.62
N THR A 91 -12.92 -6.53 10.96
CA THR A 91 -14.29 -6.25 11.43
C THR A 91 -15.13 -7.53 11.48
N ASN A 92 -14.97 -8.41 10.50
CA ASN A 92 -15.68 -9.68 10.44
C ASN A 92 -15.11 -10.71 11.43
N ALA A 93 -13.80 -10.69 11.69
CA ALA A 93 -13.14 -11.59 12.63
C ALA A 93 -13.41 -11.23 14.10
N ALA A 94 -13.55 -9.94 14.43
CA ALA A 94 -13.63 -9.45 15.81
C ALA A 94 -14.71 -10.13 16.68
N PRO A 95 -15.95 -10.41 16.21
CA PRO A 95 -16.94 -11.13 17.01
C PRO A 95 -16.53 -12.56 17.33
N PHE A 96 -15.88 -13.25 16.38
CA PHE A 96 -15.41 -14.63 16.57
C PHE A 96 -14.21 -14.67 17.51
N GLU A 97 -13.29 -13.73 17.40
CA GLU A 97 -12.18 -13.59 18.36
C GLU A 97 -12.67 -13.27 19.77
N ALA A 98 -13.74 -12.48 19.90
CA ALA A 98 -14.37 -12.24 21.19
C ALA A 98 -14.94 -13.54 21.79
N GLN A 99 -15.68 -14.32 21.00
CA GLN A 99 -16.21 -15.62 21.41
C GLN A 99 -15.11 -16.59 21.85
N LEU A 100 -14.04 -16.72 21.06
CA LEU A 100 -12.90 -17.60 21.38
C LEU A 100 -12.25 -17.23 22.71
N ARG A 101 -12.14 -15.93 23.00
CA ARG A 101 -11.57 -15.40 24.25
C ARG A 101 -12.47 -15.64 25.46
N GLU A 102 -13.80 -15.56 25.28
CA GLU A 102 -14.78 -15.91 26.30
C GLU A 102 -14.73 -17.41 26.62
N ASP A 103 -14.67 -18.26 25.61
CA ASP A 103 -14.58 -19.72 25.78
C ASP A 103 -13.30 -20.13 26.54
N ASP A 104 -12.14 -19.55 26.21
CA ASP A 104 -10.89 -19.76 26.95
C ASP A 104 -11.01 -19.32 28.43
N THR A 105 -11.76 -18.26 28.71
CA THR A 105 -11.98 -17.76 30.08
C THR A 105 -12.87 -18.71 30.89
N THR A 106 -13.91 -19.28 30.26
CA THR A 106 -14.78 -20.27 30.91
C THR A 106 -14.07 -21.59 31.17
N ALA A 107 -13.20 -22.04 30.26
CA ALA A 107 -12.38 -23.25 30.44
C ALA A 107 -11.30 -23.09 31.52
N SER A 108 -10.78 -21.87 31.72
CA SER A 108 -9.73 -21.56 32.68
C SER A 108 -10.24 -21.36 34.12
N THR A 109 -11.55 -21.20 34.34
CA THR A 109 -12.11 -21.08 35.70
C THR A 109 -12.02 -22.44 36.41
N PRO A 110 -11.14 -22.63 37.42
CA PRO A 110 -11.11 -23.88 38.15
C PRO A 110 -12.44 -24.00 38.90
N ALA A 111 -13.19 -25.06 38.61
CA ALA A 111 -14.43 -25.38 39.32
C ALA A 111 -14.13 -25.39 40.83
N ARG A 112 -14.51 -24.32 41.54
CA ARG A 112 -14.39 -24.21 42.98
C ARG A 112 -15.44 -25.12 43.59
N ASN A 113 -15.13 -26.41 43.65
CA ASN A 113 -16.03 -27.47 44.09
C ASN A 113 -16.31 -27.30 45.60
N PRO A 114 -17.54 -26.95 46.02
CA PRO A 114 -17.85 -26.69 47.44
C PRO A 114 -17.79 -27.94 48.32
N HIS A 115 -17.65 -29.14 47.73
CA HIS A 115 -17.52 -30.41 48.44
C HIS A 115 -16.07 -30.86 48.70
N LEU A 116 -15.07 -30.22 48.10
CA LEU A 116 -13.67 -30.49 48.42
C LEU A 116 -13.19 -29.47 49.44
N ARG A 117 -13.47 -29.75 50.72
CA ARG A 117 -12.71 -29.18 51.85
C ARG A 117 -11.27 -29.69 51.73
N PHE A 118 -10.45 -29.05 50.90
CA PHE A 118 -9.00 -29.21 50.97
C PHE A 118 -8.56 -28.66 52.32
N GLY A 119 -8.42 -29.57 53.28
CA GLY A 119 -7.70 -29.31 54.51
C GLY A 119 -6.29 -28.88 54.15
N VAL A 120 -6.01 -27.60 54.35
CA VAL A 120 -4.64 -27.12 54.48
C VAL A 120 -4.10 -27.79 55.74
N VAL A 121 -3.42 -28.91 55.57
CA VAL A 121 -2.58 -29.47 56.63
C VAL A 121 -1.42 -28.50 56.77
N ALA A 122 -1.51 -27.67 57.81
CA ALA A 122 -0.38 -26.90 58.29
C ALA A 122 0.77 -27.88 58.54
N ARG A 123 1.88 -27.71 57.81
CA ARG A 123 3.16 -28.29 58.23
C ARG A 123 3.60 -27.52 59.46
N GLU A 124 3.44 -28.14 60.61
CA GLU A 124 4.11 -27.72 61.84
C GLU A 124 5.62 -27.77 61.63
N ALA A 125 6.27 -26.69 62.05
CA ALA A 125 7.70 -26.50 62.05
C ALA A 125 8.22 -26.83 63.45
N GLU A 126 8.93 -27.95 63.58
CA GLU A 126 9.86 -28.30 64.68
C GLU A 126 10.88 -29.28 64.04
N ALA A 127 12.20 -29.22 64.21
CA ALA A 127 13.12 -28.42 65.01
C ALA A 127 14.51 -28.42 64.32
#